data_AF-A0A966ATP6-F1
#
_entry.id   AF-A0A966ATP6-F1
#
_cell.length_a   1.000
_cell.length_b   1.000
_cell.length_c   1.000
_cell.angle_alpha   90.00
_cell.angle_beta   90.00
_cell.angle_gamma   90.00
#
_symmetry.space_group_name_H-M   'P 1'
#
loop_
_entity.id
_entity.type
_entity.pdbx_description
1 polymer ?
#
loop_
_entity_poly.entity_id
_entity_poly.type
_entity_poly.pdbx_seq_one_letter_code
_entity_poly.pdbx_strand_id
1 'polypeptide(L)'
;KPNCSVVVATIRALKCHGGAPEPRPGVPMPKEYEGENVGWVEEGCKNLIHHINTVKTAGINPVVCINAFHTDTDNEIKAVRRQAEAAGARVALSRHWEKGGDGALEFADAVVDACEEKNDFKLLYELDLPLRERIDLIARTVYGAAGVEYSPNAAARADYVERTPELANCGTCMVKTHLSLSDNPVLKGTPKDWILHIRNILAYRGAGLVVPVAGPISLMPGTGSNPAYRRIDVDTATGKVQGLF
;
A
#
# COMPACT_ATOMS: atom_id res chain seq x y z
N LYS A 1 7.42 18.21 -4.35
CA LYS A 1 6.17 18.09 -5.13
C LYS A 1 6.35 16.98 -6.17
N PRO A 2 5.46 15.98 -6.24
CA PRO A 2 5.53 14.93 -7.27
C PRO A 2 5.01 15.43 -8.62
N ASN A 3 5.56 14.92 -9.73
CA ASN A 3 5.02 15.16 -11.08
C ASN A 3 3.88 14.20 -11.42
N CYS A 4 4.02 12.92 -11.06
CA CYS A 4 3.06 11.86 -11.30
C CYS A 4 3.05 10.89 -10.10
N SER A 5 1.99 10.09 -9.98
CA SER A 5 1.89 8.99 -9.03
C SER A 5 1.40 7.74 -9.76
N VAL A 6 2.05 6.61 -9.51
CA VAL A 6 1.68 5.33 -10.10
C VAL A 6 1.13 4.40 -9.03
N VAL A 7 -0.05 3.82 -9.28
CA VAL A 7 -0.65 2.77 -8.45
C VAL A 7 -0.54 1.45 -9.20
N VAL A 8 0.34 0.55 -8.73
CA VAL A 8 0.52 -0.76 -9.35
C VAL A 8 -0.51 -1.74 -8.80
N ALA A 9 -1.17 -2.49 -9.68
CA ALA A 9 -2.10 -3.54 -9.33
C ALA A 9 -1.83 -4.81 -10.15
N THR A 10 -2.12 -5.98 -9.57
CA THR A 10 -2.09 -7.27 -10.27
C THR A 10 -3.46 -7.91 -10.15
N ILE A 11 -3.86 -8.69 -11.16
CA ILE A 11 -5.14 -9.40 -11.16
C ILE A 11 -5.25 -10.32 -9.93
N ARG A 12 -4.18 -11.04 -9.58
CA ARG A 12 -4.13 -11.91 -8.41
C ARG A 12 -4.30 -11.16 -7.09
N ALA A 13 -3.67 -9.99 -6.92
CA ALA A 13 -3.88 -9.18 -5.72
C ALA A 13 -5.35 -8.73 -5.61
N LEU A 14 -5.94 -8.29 -6.72
CA LEU A 14 -7.35 -7.88 -6.75
C LEU A 14 -8.27 -9.05 -6.44
N LYS A 15 -8.04 -10.26 -7.00
CA LYS A 15 -8.80 -11.46 -6.60
C LYS A 15 -8.73 -11.70 -5.09
N CYS A 16 -7.55 -11.56 -4.48
CA CYS A 16 -7.38 -11.69 -3.03
C CYS A 16 -8.20 -10.65 -2.26
N HIS A 17 -8.22 -9.40 -2.72
CA HIS A 17 -9.04 -8.36 -2.10
C HIS A 17 -10.55 -8.54 -2.33
N GLY A 18 -10.93 -9.27 -3.38
CA GLY A 18 -12.31 -9.60 -3.72
C GLY A 18 -12.85 -10.90 -3.13
N GLY A 19 -12.09 -11.55 -2.24
CA GLY A 19 -12.55 -12.73 -1.48
C GLY A 19 -11.95 -14.08 -1.89
N ALA A 20 -10.98 -14.10 -2.82
CA ALA A 20 -10.22 -15.31 -3.09
C ALA A 20 -9.36 -15.74 -1.88
N PRO A 21 -9.04 -17.05 -1.72
CA PRO A 21 -8.24 -17.54 -0.59
C PRO A 21 -6.88 -16.86 -0.46
N GLU A 22 -6.48 -16.43 0.74
CA GLU A 22 -5.22 -15.69 0.90
C GLU A 22 -3.98 -16.53 0.51
N PRO A 23 -3.13 -16.03 -0.42
CA PRO A 23 -1.88 -16.68 -0.76
C PRO A 23 -0.92 -16.66 0.44
N ARG A 24 -0.40 -17.84 0.84
CA ARG A 24 0.56 -17.95 1.94
C ARG A 24 1.99 -18.07 1.42
N PRO A 25 2.95 -17.28 1.94
CA PRO A 25 4.36 -17.42 1.57
C PRO A 25 4.87 -18.84 1.79
N GLY A 26 5.60 -19.38 0.81
CA GLY A 26 6.19 -20.73 0.88
C GLY A 26 5.21 -21.87 0.60
N VAL A 27 3.94 -21.59 0.31
CA VAL A 27 2.92 -22.57 -0.09
C VAL A 27 2.59 -22.33 -1.58
N PRO A 28 2.31 -23.39 -2.38
CA PRO A 28 1.79 -23.22 -3.73
C PRO A 28 0.56 -22.31 -3.76
N MET A 29 0.37 -21.63 -4.88
CA MET A 29 -0.80 -20.78 -5.07
C MET A 29 -2.09 -21.60 -4.93
N PRO A 30 -3.14 -21.06 -4.28
CA PRO A 30 -4.44 -21.74 -4.26
C PRO A 30 -4.94 -21.95 -5.70
N LYS A 31 -5.52 -23.11 -5.98
CA LYS A 31 -5.96 -23.51 -7.33
C LYS A 31 -7.01 -22.55 -7.89
N GLU A 32 -7.75 -21.90 -7.01
CA GLU A 32 -8.74 -20.88 -7.33
C GLU A 32 -8.16 -19.69 -8.12
N TYR A 33 -6.84 -19.47 -8.07
CA TYR A 33 -6.16 -18.45 -8.86
C TYR A 33 -5.80 -18.88 -10.28
N GLU A 34 -5.89 -20.18 -10.61
CA GLU A 34 -5.58 -20.71 -11.94
C GLU A 34 -6.68 -20.40 -12.97
N GLY A 35 -7.91 -20.17 -12.50
CA GLY A 35 -9.06 -19.86 -13.35
C GLY A 35 -9.38 -18.36 -13.44
N GLU A 36 -10.09 -18.00 -14.51
CA GLU A 36 -10.73 -16.69 -14.65
C GLU A 36 -11.81 -16.50 -13.58
N ASN A 37 -11.78 -15.39 -12.87
CA ASN A 37 -12.85 -14.94 -11.98
C ASN A 37 -12.96 -13.42 -11.98
N VAL A 38 -13.69 -12.90 -12.97
CA VAL A 38 -13.97 -11.45 -13.11
C VAL A 38 -14.71 -10.90 -11.89
N GLY A 39 -15.58 -11.68 -11.25
CA GLY A 39 -16.33 -11.25 -10.06
C GLY A 39 -15.43 -10.89 -8.88
N TRP A 40 -14.43 -11.71 -8.58
CA TRP A 40 -13.43 -11.39 -7.55
C TRP A 40 -12.56 -10.19 -7.95
N VAL A 41 -12.21 -10.05 -9.22
CA VAL A 41 -11.44 -8.89 -9.69
C VAL A 41 -12.24 -7.61 -9.50
N GLU A 42 -13.53 -7.60 -9.88
CA GLU A 42 -14.42 -6.46 -9.74
C GLU A 42 -14.65 -6.07 -8.27
N GLU A 43 -14.82 -7.05 -7.38
CA GLU A 43 -14.93 -6.78 -5.94
C GLU A 43 -13.61 -6.24 -5.36
N GLY A 44 -12.48 -6.81 -5.78
CA GLY A 44 -11.15 -6.36 -5.38
C GLY A 44 -10.79 -4.97 -5.87
N CYS A 45 -11.32 -4.56 -7.03
CA CYS A 45 -11.12 -3.22 -7.58
C CYS A 45 -11.65 -2.12 -6.66
N LYS A 46 -12.56 -2.41 -5.73
CA LYS A 46 -12.96 -1.42 -4.70
C LYS A 46 -11.75 -0.94 -3.89
N ASN A 47 -10.81 -1.83 -3.58
CA ASN A 47 -9.56 -1.47 -2.90
C ASN A 47 -8.67 -0.59 -3.79
N LEU A 48 -8.54 -0.93 -5.08
CA LEU A 48 -7.81 -0.10 -6.05
C LEU A 48 -8.43 1.30 -6.17
N ILE A 49 -9.75 1.40 -6.29
CA ILE A 49 -10.49 2.66 -6.37
C ILE A 49 -10.28 3.48 -5.10
N HIS A 50 -10.27 2.86 -3.92
CA HIS A 50 -9.92 3.55 -2.68
C HIS A 50 -8.54 4.20 -2.77
N HIS A 51 -7.51 3.46 -3.21
CA HIS A 51 -6.18 4.01 -3.38
C HIS A 51 -6.09 5.10 -4.45
N ILE A 52 -6.82 4.98 -5.56
CA ILE A 52 -6.94 6.03 -6.57
C ILE A 52 -7.48 7.32 -5.94
N ASN A 53 -8.57 7.21 -5.18
CA ASN A 53 -9.20 8.36 -4.53
C ASN A 53 -8.28 8.99 -3.49
N THR A 54 -7.56 8.18 -2.70
CA THR A 54 -6.54 8.66 -1.76
C THR A 54 -5.48 9.49 -2.46
N VAL A 55 -4.92 9.04 -3.58
CA VAL A 55 -3.93 9.84 -4.34
C VAL A 55 -4.55 11.15 -4.85
N LYS A 56 -5.79 11.10 -5.34
CA LYS A 56 -6.52 12.29 -5.80
C LYS A 56 -6.75 13.32 -4.71
N THR A 57 -6.88 12.92 -3.44
CA THR A 57 -6.97 13.88 -2.32
C THR A 57 -5.75 14.79 -2.21
N ALA A 58 -4.57 14.30 -2.62
CA ALA A 58 -3.33 15.07 -2.68
C ALA A 58 -3.24 15.95 -3.93
N GLY A 59 -4.27 16.03 -4.77
CA GLY A 59 -4.31 16.87 -5.97
C GLY A 59 -3.56 16.29 -7.18
N ILE A 60 -3.27 14.99 -7.19
CA ILE A 60 -2.59 14.28 -8.29
C ILE A 60 -3.55 13.28 -8.92
N ASN A 61 -3.61 13.23 -10.26
CA ASN A 61 -4.32 12.18 -10.97
C ASN A 61 -3.39 10.97 -11.18
N PRO A 62 -3.67 9.79 -10.60
CA PRO A 62 -2.76 8.65 -10.70
C PRO A 62 -2.82 7.95 -12.06
N VAL A 63 -1.70 7.30 -12.42
CA VAL A 63 -1.64 6.27 -13.44
C VAL A 63 -1.72 4.90 -12.76
N VAL A 64 -2.71 4.10 -13.11
CA VAL A 64 -2.80 2.70 -12.69
C VAL A 64 -1.99 1.84 -13.65
N CYS A 65 -1.02 1.12 -13.12
CA CYS A 65 -0.25 0.13 -13.87
C CYS A 65 -0.78 -1.26 -13.54
N ILE A 66 -1.42 -1.91 -14.53
CA ILE A 66 -1.80 -3.31 -14.43
C ILE A 66 -0.57 -4.14 -14.78
N ASN A 67 0.11 -4.67 -13.76
CA ASN A 67 1.24 -5.56 -13.97
C ASN A 67 0.74 -6.97 -14.27
N ALA A 68 0.80 -7.35 -15.54
CA ALA A 68 0.21 -8.57 -16.05
C ALA A 68 1.09 -9.80 -15.83
N PHE A 69 0.45 -10.89 -15.42
CA PHE A 69 1.04 -12.22 -15.37
C PHE A 69 0.51 -13.09 -16.52
N HIS A 70 1.25 -14.14 -16.88
CA HIS A 70 0.89 -15.07 -17.94
C HIS A 70 -0.45 -15.82 -17.71
N THR A 71 -0.92 -15.88 -16.47
CA THR A 71 -2.21 -16.48 -16.09
C THR A 71 -3.40 -15.53 -16.18
N ASP A 72 -3.15 -14.24 -16.36
CA ASP A 72 -4.20 -13.22 -16.33
C ASP A 72 -4.97 -13.23 -17.65
N THR A 73 -6.31 -13.18 -17.58
CA THR A 73 -7.14 -13.19 -18.79
C THR A 73 -7.47 -11.79 -19.28
N ASP A 74 -7.78 -11.67 -20.58
CA ASP A 74 -8.17 -10.39 -21.18
C ASP A 74 -9.44 -9.82 -20.54
N ASN A 75 -10.38 -10.65 -20.09
CA ASN A 75 -11.60 -10.18 -19.44
C ASN A 75 -11.32 -9.59 -18.06
N GLU A 76 -10.43 -10.20 -17.29
CA GLU A 76 -10.00 -9.67 -15.98
C GLU A 76 -9.27 -8.34 -16.15
N ILE A 77 -8.35 -8.25 -17.11
CA ILE A 77 -7.64 -7.01 -17.44
C ILE A 77 -8.62 -5.90 -17.87
N LYS A 78 -9.58 -6.21 -18.75
CA LYS A 78 -10.62 -5.27 -19.18
C LYS A 78 -11.48 -4.78 -18.02
N ALA A 79 -11.82 -5.66 -17.08
CA ALA A 79 -12.60 -5.28 -15.90
C ALA A 79 -11.86 -4.27 -15.02
N VAL A 80 -10.57 -4.51 -14.74
CA VAL A 80 -9.74 -3.55 -13.98
C VAL A 80 -9.63 -2.23 -14.70
N ARG A 81 -9.31 -2.25 -16.00
CA ARG A 81 -9.19 -1.04 -16.82
C ARG A 81 -10.47 -0.21 -16.77
N ARG A 82 -11.62 -0.84 -17.04
CA ARG A 82 -12.94 -0.19 -17.03
C ARG A 82 -13.22 0.47 -15.68
N GLN A 83 -12.97 -0.21 -14.57
CA GLN A 83 -13.25 0.33 -13.24
C GLN A 83 -12.28 1.46 -12.83
N ALA A 84 -11.00 1.34 -13.14
CA ALA A 84 -10.01 2.37 -12.85
C ALA A 84 -10.22 3.64 -13.71
N GLU A 85 -10.54 3.49 -14.99
CA GLU A 85 -10.92 4.59 -15.88
C GLU A 85 -12.22 5.26 -15.44
N ALA A 86 -13.22 4.48 -15.00
CA ALA A 86 -14.46 5.03 -14.44
C ALA A 86 -14.23 5.81 -13.13
N ALA A 87 -13.21 5.43 -12.35
CA ALA A 87 -12.73 6.23 -11.20
C ALA A 87 -11.90 7.44 -11.63
N GLY A 88 -11.69 7.65 -12.93
CA GLY A 88 -11.01 8.78 -13.55
C GLY A 88 -9.49 8.70 -13.48
N ALA A 89 -8.90 7.51 -13.31
CA ALA A 89 -7.45 7.32 -13.40
C ALA A 89 -7.04 6.96 -14.83
N ARG A 90 -5.79 7.26 -15.20
CA ARG A 90 -5.18 6.67 -16.41
C ARG A 90 -4.87 5.22 -16.14
N VAL A 91 -4.92 4.37 -17.15
CA VAL A 91 -4.59 2.95 -16.99
C VAL A 91 -3.65 2.52 -18.10
N ALA A 92 -2.58 1.84 -17.71
CA ALA A 92 -1.67 1.19 -18.63
C ALA A 92 -1.47 -0.28 -18.25
N LEU A 93 -1.48 -1.16 -19.26
CA LEU A 93 -1.05 -2.54 -19.10
C LEU A 93 0.48 -2.59 -19.19
N SER A 94 1.11 -3.38 -18.31
CA SER A 94 2.54 -3.61 -18.38
C SER A 94 2.88 -5.09 -18.31
N ARG A 95 3.70 -5.54 -19.27
CA ARG A 95 4.26 -6.89 -19.38
C ARG A 95 5.78 -6.88 -19.24
N HIS A 96 6.32 -5.89 -18.54
CA HIS A 96 7.76 -5.65 -18.45
C HIS A 96 8.53 -6.80 -17.79
N TRP A 97 7.89 -7.58 -16.92
CA TRP A 97 8.48 -8.78 -16.34
C TRP A 97 8.81 -9.85 -17.41
N GLU A 98 7.95 -10.01 -18.41
CA GLU A 98 8.12 -10.98 -19.49
C GLU A 98 8.94 -10.41 -20.66
N LYS A 99 8.71 -9.14 -21.01
CA LYS A 99 9.21 -8.52 -22.25
C LYS A 99 10.25 -7.41 -22.03
N GLY A 100 10.74 -7.23 -20.81
CA GLY A 100 11.66 -6.15 -20.47
C GLY A 100 11.08 -4.77 -20.78
N GLY A 101 11.92 -3.85 -21.27
CA GLY A 101 11.51 -2.47 -21.59
C GLY A 101 10.39 -2.39 -22.62
N ASP A 102 10.37 -3.28 -23.62
CA ASP A 102 9.36 -3.28 -24.68
C ASP A 102 7.96 -3.59 -24.14
N GLY A 103 7.88 -4.36 -23.04
CA GLY A 103 6.62 -4.63 -22.33
C GLY A 103 6.10 -3.47 -21.48
N ALA A 104 6.85 -2.37 -21.40
CA ALA A 104 6.52 -1.20 -20.58
C ALA A 104 6.16 0.05 -21.41
N LEU A 105 6.18 0.00 -22.74
CA LEU A 105 6.00 1.19 -23.58
C LEU A 105 4.68 1.93 -23.31
N GLU A 106 3.54 1.21 -23.30
CA GLU A 106 2.22 1.78 -22.95
C GLU A 106 2.23 2.45 -21.57
N PHE A 107 2.92 1.81 -20.61
CA PHE A 107 3.04 2.34 -19.26
C PHE A 107 3.96 3.57 -19.19
N ALA A 108 5.06 3.57 -19.93
CA ALA A 108 5.97 4.70 -20.03
C ALA A 108 5.26 5.92 -20.65
N ASP A 109 4.55 5.72 -21.77
CA ASP A 109 3.79 6.78 -22.45
C ASP A 109 2.74 7.37 -21.49
N ALA A 110 1.96 6.53 -20.81
CA ALA A 110 0.96 6.99 -19.84
C ALA A 110 1.57 7.79 -18.67
N VAL A 111 2.80 7.46 -18.24
CA VAL A 111 3.52 8.20 -17.20
C VAL A 111 4.08 9.52 -17.73
N VAL A 112 4.60 9.56 -18.95
CA VAL A 112 5.07 10.79 -19.61
C VAL A 112 3.90 11.76 -19.76
N ASP A 113 2.78 11.31 -20.33
CA ASP A 113 1.56 12.11 -20.50
C ASP A 113 1.07 12.65 -19.15
N ALA A 114 1.07 11.83 -18.10
CA ALA A 114 0.68 12.27 -16.76
C ALA A 114 1.65 13.31 -16.15
N CYS A 115 2.93 13.29 -16.51
CA CYS A 115 3.91 14.27 -16.05
C CYS A 115 3.76 15.63 -16.73
N GLU A 116 3.20 15.67 -17.94
CA GLU A 116 2.92 16.91 -18.67
C GLU A 116 1.70 17.67 -18.12
N GLU A 117 0.82 16.99 -17.40
CA GLU A 117 -0.32 17.60 -16.75
C GLU A 117 0.06 18.43 -15.51
N LYS A 118 -0.55 19.61 -15.40
CA LYS A 118 -0.43 20.42 -14.19
C LYS A 118 -1.20 19.75 -13.05
N ASN A 119 -0.51 19.44 -11.96
CA ASN A 119 -1.12 18.98 -10.72
C ASN A 119 -1.09 20.07 -9.63
N ASP A 120 -2.06 20.03 -8.72
CA ASP A 120 -2.20 20.93 -7.57
C ASP A 120 -1.86 20.19 -6.28
N PHE A 121 -0.61 19.72 -6.20
CA PHE A 121 -0.15 18.93 -5.07
C PHE A 121 -0.30 19.67 -3.74
N LYS A 122 -1.03 19.06 -2.81
CA LYS A 122 -1.19 19.53 -1.44
C LYS A 122 -0.93 18.42 -0.44
N LEU A 123 -0.39 18.81 0.72
CA LEU A 123 -0.28 17.92 1.86
C LEU A 123 -1.68 17.64 2.44
N LEU A 124 -1.84 16.51 3.12
CA LEU A 124 -3.11 16.16 3.76
C LEU A 124 -3.47 17.12 4.89
N TYR A 125 -2.45 17.66 5.57
CA TYR A 125 -2.58 18.58 6.68
C TYR A 125 -1.29 19.41 6.81
N GLU A 126 -1.41 20.55 7.47
CA GLU A 126 -0.28 21.38 7.92
C GLU A 126 0.27 20.87 9.26
N LEU A 127 1.56 21.16 9.55
CA LEU A 127 2.24 20.64 10.73
C LEU A 127 1.81 21.28 12.05
N ASP A 128 1.15 22.43 12.00
CA ASP A 128 0.59 23.15 13.14
C ASP A 128 -0.68 22.51 13.70
N LEU A 129 -1.32 21.60 12.94
CA LEU A 129 -2.48 20.84 13.41
C LEU A 129 -2.13 19.95 14.62
N PRO A 130 -2.99 19.89 15.65
CA PRO A 130 -2.81 18.99 16.79
C PRO A 130 -2.59 17.54 16.36
N LEU A 131 -1.80 16.79 17.12
CA LEU A 131 -1.44 15.41 16.76
C LEU A 131 -2.68 14.55 16.54
N ARG A 132 -3.65 14.63 17.44
CA ARG A 132 -4.87 13.82 17.36
C ARG A 132 -5.70 14.13 16.12
N GLU A 133 -5.76 15.39 15.71
CA GLU A 133 -6.45 15.82 14.48
C GLU A 133 -5.74 15.31 13.23
N ARG A 134 -4.40 15.35 13.21
CA ARG A 134 -3.60 14.74 12.14
C ARG A 134 -3.85 13.24 12.01
N ILE A 135 -3.91 12.53 13.14
CA ILE A 135 -4.20 11.08 13.17
C ILE A 135 -5.62 10.80 12.66
N ASP A 136 -6.63 11.58 13.07
CA ASP A 136 -8.01 11.42 12.63
C ASP A 136 -8.17 11.70 11.13
N LEU A 137 -7.51 12.74 10.60
CA LEU A 137 -7.47 13.02 9.16
C LEU A 137 -6.87 11.85 8.37
N ILE A 138 -5.73 11.29 8.81
CA ILE A 138 -5.15 10.10 8.16
C ILE A 138 -6.14 8.92 8.24
N ALA A 139 -6.72 8.66 9.41
CA ALA A 139 -7.62 7.54 9.60
C ALA A 139 -8.86 7.62 8.71
N ARG A 140 -9.51 8.79 8.64
CA ARG A 140 -10.73 8.99 7.85
C ARG A 140 -10.44 9.08 6.36
N THR A 141 -9.49 9.94 5.96
CA THR A 141 -9.27 10.26 4.55
C THR A 141 -8.44 9.19 3.83
N VAL A 142 -7.40 8.66 4.48
CA VAL A 142 -6.47 7.70 3.85
C VAL A 142 -6.94 6.26 4.06
N TYR A 143 -7.45 5.93 5.25
CA TYR A 143 -7.82 4.54 5.57
C TYR A 143 -9.33 4.26 5.47
N GLY A 144 -10.18 5.28 5.50
CA GLY A 144 -11.64 5.09 5.51
C GLY A 144 -12.19 4.61 6.85
N ALA A 145 -11.50 4.90 7.96
CA ALA A 145 -11.98 4.61 9.31
C ALA A 145 -13.15 5.54 9.69
N ALA A 146 -14.04 5.07 10.56
CA ALA A 146 -15.09 5.89 11.16
C ALA A 146 -14.58 6.81 12.27
N GLY A 147 -13.39 6.52 12.82
CA GLY A 147 -12.75 7.31 13.87
C GLY A 147 -11.51 6.63 14.44
N VAL A 148 -11.00 7.20 15.53
CA VAL A 148 -9.77 6.77 16.20
C VAL A 148 -10.02 6.65 17.70
N GLU A 149 -9.60 5.54 18.29
CA GLU A 149 -9.60 5.32 19.73
C GLU A 149 -8.17 5.19 20.26
N TYR A 150 -7.96 5.66 21.49
CA TYR A 150 -6.66 5.68 22.12
C TYR A 150 -6.67 4.85 23.39
N SER A 151 -5.67 3.99 23.56
CA SER A 151 -5.39 3.37 24.84
C SER A 151 -5.06 4.45 25.90
N PRO A 152 -5.21 4.17 27.21
CA PRO A 152 -4.81 5.13 28.25
C PRO A 152 -3.35 5.57 28.13
N ASN A 153 -2.45 4.68 27.71
CA ASN A 153 -1.05 5.00 27.47
C ASN A 153 -0.88 5.94 26.27
N ALA A 154 -1.55 5.62 25.15
CA ALA A 154 -1.52 6.45 23.95
C ALA A 154 -2.11 7.85 24.20
N ALA A 155 -3.19 7.95 24.97
CA ALA A 155 -3.81 9.22 25.33
C ALA A 155 -2.83 10.10 26.14
N ALA A 156 -2.18 9.55 27.17
CA ALA A 156 -1.18 10.27 27.95
C ALA A 156 0.04 10.71 27.11
N ARG A 157 0.46 9.87 26.15
CA ARG A 157 1.55 10.21 25.21
C ARG A 157 1.14 11.29 24.22
N ALA A 158 -0.09 11.26 23.72
CA ALA A 158 -0.61 12.31 22.84
C ALA A 158 -0.64 13.67 23.56
N ASP A 159 -1.11 13.71 24.82
CA ASP A 159 -1.08 14.93 25.64
C ASP A 159 0.34 15.47 25.82
N TYR A 160 1.30 14.59 26.08
CA TYR A 160 2.71 14.99 26.19
C TYR A 160 3.25 15.58 24.88
N VAL A 161 2.95 14.95 23.73
CA VAL A 161 3.39 15.45 22.42
C VAL A 161 2.77 16.82 22.12
N GLU A 162 1.46 16.98 22.32
CA GLU A 162 0.75 18.24 22.04
C GLU A 162 1.17 19.38 22.97
N ARG A 163 1.62 19.08 24.20
CA ARG A 163 2.16 20.07 25.14
C ARG A 163 3.64 20.39 24.96
N THR A 164 4.36 19.65 24.12
CA THR A 164 5.81 19.83 23.94
C THR A 164 6.09 20.60 22.64
N PRO A 165 6.48 21.88 22.70
CA PRO A 165 6.66 22.70 21.50
C PRO A 165 7.67 22.12 20.50
N GLU A 166 8.74 21.49 20.99
CA GLU A 166 9.75 20.81 20.16
C GLU A 166 9.17 19.67 19.30
N LEU A 167 8.06 19.07 19.72
CA LEU A 167 7.41 17.96 19.03
C LEU A 167 6.23 18.40 18.16
N ALA A 168 5.77 19.65 18.29
CA ALA A 168 4.63 20.17 17.53
C ALA A 168 4.87 20.05 16.02
N ASN A 169 6.05 20.48 15.57
CA ASN A 169 6.45 20.50 14.16
C ASN A 169 6.95 19.13 13.62
N CYS A 170 6.91 18.06 14.42
CA CYS A 170 7.28 16.74 13.93
C CYS A 170 6.18 16.18 13.01
N GLY A 171 6.57 15.53 11.91
CA GLY A 171 5.64 14.81 11.04
C GLY A 171 5.03 13.58 11.71
N THR A 172 3.91 13.09 11.19
CA THR A 172 3.22 11.90 11.72
C THR A 172 3.49 10.70 10.82
N CYS A 173 3.97 9.59 11.39
CA CYS A 173 4.17 8.34 10.67
C CYS A 173 3.36 7.22 11.34
N MET A 174 2.29 6.78 10.69
CA MET A 174 1.39 5.77 11.22
C MET A 174 2.01 4.37 11.12
N VAL A 175 2.03 3.65 12.24
CA VAL A 175 2.42 2.24 12.27
C VAL A 175 1.18 1.37 12.42
N LYS A 176 0.80 0.72 11.32
CA LYS A 176 -0.28 -0.26 11.25
C LYS A 176 0.11 -1.41 10.33
N THR A 177 -0.74 -2.44 10.27
CA THR A 177 -0.57 -3.49 9.26
C THR A 177 -0.64 -2.91 7.84
N HIS A 178 0.20 -3.41 6.94
CA HIS A 178 0.19 -3.08 5.52
C HIS A 178 -0.78 -3.98 4.73
N LEU A 179 -1.29 -5.04 5.34
CA LEU A 179 -2.13 -6.06 4.69
C LEU A 179 -3.61 -5.64 4.57
N SER A 180 -3.99 -4.53 5.19
CA SER A 180 -5.35 -4.00 5.23
C SER A 180 -5.32 -2.47 5.30
N LEU A 181 -6.40 -1.82 4.84
CA LEU A 181 -6.67 -0.42 5.14
C LEU A 181 -6.91 -0.22 6.65
N SER A 182 -7.54 -1.21 7.30
CA SER A 182 -7.73 -1.23 8.75
C SER A 182 -6.47 -1.61 9.54
N ASP A 183 -6.58 -1.59 10.86
CA ASP A 183 -5.56 -2.13 11.78
C ASP A 183 -5.60 -3.67 11.90
N ASN A 184 -6.59 -4.32 11.29
CA ASN A 184 -6.73 -5.78 11.28
C ASN A 184 -6.27 -6.37 9.93
N PRO A 185 -5.21 -7.19 9.88
CA PRO A 185 -4.64 -7.74 8.64
C PRO A 185 -5.56 -8.71 7.88
N VAL A 186 -6.58 -9.26 8.55
CA VAL A 186 -7.52 -10.24 7.97
C VAL A 186 -8.59 -9.55 7.12
N LEU A 187 -8.91 -8.29 7.39
CA LEU A 187 -9.95 -7.56 6.66
C LEU A 187 -9.40 -7.10 5.30
N LYS A 188 -9.81 -7.77 4.22
CA LYS A 188 -9.42 -7.39 2.84
C LYS A 188 -10.42 -6.43 2.21
N GLY A 189 -10.19 -6.08 0.94
CA GLY A 189 -11.03 -5.14 0.20
C GLY A 189 -10.99 -3.73 0.77
N THR A 190 -12.17 -3.14 0.99
CA THR A 190 -12.36 -1.79 1.55
C THR A 190 -13.26 -1.86 2.79
N PRO A 191 -12.70 -2.16 3.98
CA PRO A 191 -13.46 -2.24 5.22
C PRO A 191 -14.17 -0.92 5.53
N LYS A 192 -15.40 -1.00 6.03
CA LYS A 192 -16.21 0.16 6.45
C LYS A 192 -16.56 0.06 7.93
N ASP A 193 -16.96 1.19 8.52
CA ASP A 193 -17.49 1.29 9.88
C ASP A 193 -16.57 0.68 10.96
N TRP A 194 -15.26 0.86 10.80
CA TRP A 194 -14.24 0.38 11.74
C TRP A 194 -13.51 1.54 12.41
N ILE A 195 -13.00 1.28 13.61
CA ILE A 195 -12.26 2.25 14.42
C ILE A 195 -10.78 1.88 14.44
N LEU A 196 -9.92 2.88 14.26
CA LEU A 196 -8.48 2.71 14.37
C LEU A 196 -8.05 2.76 15.84
N HIS A 197 -7.46 1.69 16.37
CA HIS A 197 -7.06 1.63 17.77
C HIS A 197 -5.57 1.96 17.93
N ILE A 198 -5.24 3.11 18.52
CA ILE A 198 -3.87 3.51 18.83
C ILE A 198 -3.47 3.01 20.22
N ARG A 199 -2.45 2.15 20.26
CA ARG A 199 -1.96 1.50 21.48
C ARG A 199 -0.87 2.28 22.17
N ASN A 200 0.00 2.95 21.41
CA ASN A 200 1.11 3.74 21.92
C ASN A 200 1.48 4.83 20.91
N ILE A 201 2.26 5.82 21.34
CA ILE A 201 2.82 6.87 20.48
C ILE A 201 4.30 7.03 20.83
N LEU A 202 5.17 6.86 19.83
CA LEU A 202 6.62 7.04 19.96
C LEU A 202 7.02 8.39 19.35
N ALA A 203 8.12 8.97 19.83
CA ALA A 203 8.66 10.22 19.31
C ALA A 203 10.15 10.05 18.97
N TYR A 204 10.50 10.25 17.70
CA TYR A 204 11.85 10.20 17.18
C TYR A 204 12.32 11.60 16.82
N ARG A 205 12.81 12.34 17.82
CA ARG A 205 13.20 13.75 17.69
C ARG A 205 14.23 13.99 16.60
N GLY A 206 15.26 13.14 16.51
CA GLY A 206 16.30 13.27 15.48
C GLY A 206 15.77 13.13 14.05
N ALA A 207 14.71 12.33 13.85
CA ALA A 207 14.05 12.17 12.56
C ALA A 207 12.90 13.18 12.34
N GLY A 208 12.52 13.94 13.37
CA GLY A 208 11.36 14.83 13.32
C GLY A 208 10.03 14.09 13.15
N LEU A 209 9.87 12.91 13.77
CA LEU A 209 8.67 12.07 13.60
C LEU A 209 7.99 11.72 14.92
N VAL A 210 6.66 11.79 14.92
CA VAL A 210 5.77 11.20 15.92
C VAL A 210 5.08 9.99 15.29
N VAL A 211 5.07 8.88 16.00
CA VAL A 211 4.76 7.56 15.44
C VAL A 211 3.64 6.91 16.26
N PRO A 212 2.37 7.11 15.87
CA PRO A 212 1.23 6.40 16.44
C PRO A 212 1.25 4.93 16.04
N VAL A 213 1.11 4.04 17.02
CA VAL A 213 1.23 2.60 16.85
C VAL A 213 -0.13 1.94 17.06
N ALA A 214 -0.71 1.38 15.99
CA ALA A 214 -1.99 0.68 16.02
C ALA A 214 -1.86 -0.84 16.21
N GLY A 215 -0.77 -1.43 15.72
CA GLY A 215 -0.55 -2.88 15.74
C GLY A 215 0.76 -3.29 16.43
N PRO A 216 0.99 -4.60 16.62
CA PRO A 216 2.28 -5.11 17.05
C PRO A 216 3.35 -4.79 16.00
N ILE A 217 4.52 -4.31 16.45
CA ILE A 217 5.67 -4.02 15.60
C ILE A 217 6.72 -5.10 15.81
N SER A 218 7.11 -5.79 14.74
CA SER A 218 8.32 -6.60 14.75
C SER A 218 9.49 -5.73 14.32
N LEU A 219 10.28 -5.25 15.28
CA LEU A 219 11.50 -4.48 15.02
C LEU A 219 12.71 -5.37 14.69
N MET A 220 12.60 -6.67 14.98
CA MET A 220 13.66 -7.65 14.78
C MET A 220 13.05 -8.90 14.12
N PRO A 221 13.04 -8.98 12.78
CA PRO A 221 12.49 -10.15 12.10
C PRO A 221 13.34 -11.39 12.43
N GLY A 222 12.68 -12.47 12.82
CA GLY A 222 13.32 -13.76 13.03
C GLY A 222 13.62 -14.49 11.72
N THR A 223 14.51 -15.48 11.77
CA THR A 223 14.76 -16.38 10.63
C THR A 223 13.63 -17.40 10.47
N GLY A 224 13.30 -17.76 9.23
CA GLY A 224 12.37 -18.85 8.95
C GLY A 224 12.89 -20.21 9.44
N SER A 225 12.01 -21.20 9.54
CA SER A 225 12.35 -22.57 10.00
C SER A 225 13.39 -23.27 9.11
N ASN A 226 13.40 -22.96 7.81
CA ASN A 226 14.41 -23.41 6.85
C ASN A 226 15.10 -22.20 6.18
N PRO A 227 16.08 -21.58 6.85
CA PRO A 227 16.61 -20.29 6.42
C PRO A 227 17.46 -20.41 5.14
N ALA A 228 17.36 -19.41 4.28
CA ALA A 228 18.00 -19.40 2.97
C ALA A 228 19.54 -19.49 3.02
N TYR A 229 20.16 -18.93 4.07
CA TYR A 229 21.63 -18.96 4.24
C TYR A 229 22.21 -20.38 4.27
N ARG A 230 21.42 -21.42 4.58
CA ARG A 230 21.86 -22.81 4.52
C ARG A 230 22.16 -23.31 3.11
N ARG A 231 21.66 -22.60 2.09
CA ARG A 231 21.86 -22.91 0.67
C ARG A 231 22.83 -21.95 -0.01
N ILE A 232 23.37 -20.97 0.72
CA ILE A 232 24.33 -20.02 0.18
C ILE A 232 25.70 -20.66 0.17
N ASP A 233 26.32 -20.71 -1.01
CA ASP A 233 27.68 -21.19 -1.20
C ASP A 233 28.41 -20.37 -2.26
N VAL A 234 29.74 -20.45 -2.30
CA VAL A 234 30.58 -19.75 -3.28
C VAL A 234 31.49 -20.76 -3.96
N ASP A 235 31.35 -20.88 -5.27
CA ASP A 235 32.30 -21.65 -6.09
C ASP A 235 33.69 -20.97 -6.02
N THR A 236 34.67 -21.65 -5.44
CA THR A 236 36.02 -21.10 -5.21
C THR A 236 36.86 -20.97 -6.47
N ALA A 237 36.51 -21.67 -7.55
CA ALA A 237 37.19 -21.57 -8.83
C ALA A 237 36.63 -20.42 -9.68
N THR A 238 35.31 -20.22 -9.66
CA THR A 238 34.65 -19.21 -10.51
C THR A 238 34.24 -17.94 -9.76
N GLY A 239 34.23 -17.96 -8.43
CA GLY A 239 33.71 -16.88 -7.59
C GLY A 239 32.19 -16.74 -7.62
N LYS A 240 31.46 -17.66 -8.26
CA LYS A 240 30.00 -17.58 -8.40
C LYS A 240 29.30 -17.94 -7.09
N VAL A 241 28.40 -17.07 -6.64
CA VAL A 241 27.54 -17.28 -5.47
C VAL A 241 26.30 -18.08 -5.89
N GLN A 242 25.98 -19.11 -5.14
CA GLN A 242 24.79 -19.95 -5.31
C GLN A 242 23.81 -19.72 -4.16
N GLY A 243 22.51 -19.91 -4.41
CA GLY A 243 21.47 -19.92 -3.38
C GLY A 243 21.13 -18.57 -2.73
N LEU A 244 21.63 -17.46 -3.28
CA LEU A 244 21.33 -16.10 -2.81
C LEU A 244 19.96 -15.59 -3.33
N PHE A 245 19.57 -16.00 -4.54
CA PHE A 245 18.30 -15.69 -5.20
C PHE A 245 17.76 -16.93 -5.91
#